data_AF-A0A7W2DPQ9-F1
#
_entry.id   AF-A0A7W2DPQ9-F1
#
_cell.length_a   1.000
_cell.length_b   1.000
_cell.length_c   1.000
_cell.angle_alpha   90.00
_cell.angle_beta   90.00
_cell.angle_gamma   90.00
#
_symmetry.space_group_name_H-M   'P 1'
#
loop_
_entity.id
_entity.type
_entity.pdbx_description
1 polymer ?
#
loop_
_entity_poly.entity_id
_entity_poly.type
_entity_poly.pdbx_seq_one_letter_code
_entity_poly.pdbx_strand_id
1 'polypeptide(L)'
;MRVAAIASLTPLEELDADPFLVDSRSQHAMCARWAAERGYVITRELLVRGLRPDHGALWSDVEAGQVDLFVAPSRRVLERALASVEEFAAECARRGVRMETVGRAEPAYDADAKARVHRRLSMPTAGYDGR
;
A
#
# COMPACT_ATOMS: atom_id res chain seq x y z
N MET A 1 -4.72 17.35 -2.91
CA MET A 1 -3.77 16.69 -1.98
C MET A 1 -2.93 15.70 -2.76
N ARG A 2 -1.63 15.65 -2.49
CA ARG A 2 -0.70 14.67 -3.04
C ARG A 2 -0.53 13.54 -2.04
N VAL A 3 -0.66 12.31 -2.51
CA VAL A 3 -0.86 11.15 -1.66
C VAL A 3 0.21 10.11 -1.94
N ALA A 4 0.79 9.59 -0.86
CA ALA A 4 1.57 8.37 -0.90
C ALA A 4 0.68 7.18 -0.51
N ALA A 5 0.52 6.23 -1.43
CA ALA A 5 -0.21 4.99 -1.18
C ALA A 5 0.74 3.91 -0.64
N ILE A 6 0.44 3.36 0.55
CA ILE A 6 1.20 2.30 1.18
C ILE A 6 0.50 0.96 0.93
N ALA A 7 1.24 0.03 0.34
CA ALA A 7 0.89 -1.39 0.26
C ALA A 7 1.90 -2.22 1.06
N SER A 8 1.45 -3.35 1.58
CA SER A 8 2.31 -4.32 2.27
C SER A 8 2.95 -5.28 1.28
N LEU A 9 4.25 -5.52 1.43
CA LEU A 9 4.95 -6.59 0.75
C LEU A 9 4.77 -7.89 1.55
N THR A 10 3.87 -8.75 1.08
CA THR A 10 3.57 -10.06 1.71
C THR A 10 4.00 -11.19 0.79
N PRO A 11 4.65 -12.25 1.30
CA PRO A 11 5.12 -13.38 0.50
C PRO A 11 3.99 -14.12 -0.22
N LEU A 12 4.29 -14.69 -1.39
CA LEU A 12 3.31 -15.42 -2.21
C LEU A 12 2.75 -16.64 -1.48
N GLU A 13 3.51 -17.23 -0.56
CA GLU A 13 3.10 -18.38 0.26
C GLU A 13 1.88 -18.07 1.14
N GLU A 14 1.60 -16.79 1.44
CA GLU A 14 0.42 -16.38 2.19
C GLU A 14 -0.86 -16.24 1.31
N LEU A 15 -0.78 -16.46 -0.01
CA LEU A 15 -1.87 -16.19 -0.96
C LEU A 15 -3.16 -16.97 -0.66
N ASP A 16 -3.03 -18.20 -0.16
CA ASP A 16 -4.20 -19.00 0.15
C ASP A 16 -4.93 -18.52 1.41
N ALA A 17 -4.17 -18.11 2.42
CA ALA A 17 -4.68 -17.65 3.71
C ALA A 17 -5.16 -16.19 3.65
N ASP A 18 -4.38 -15.31 3.02
CA ASP A 18 -4.65 -13.87 2.97
C ASP A 18 -4.30 -13.25 1.61
N PRO A 19 -5.14 -13.49 0.59
CA PRO A 19 -4.84 -13.11 -0.78
C PRO A 19 -4.74 -11.59 -0.98
N PHE A 20 -5.49 -10.81 -0.20
CA PHE A 20 -5.45 -9.35 -0.32
C PHE A 20 -4.13 -8.77 0.15
N LEU A 21 -3.55 -9.29 1.24
CA LEU A 21 -2.24 -8.84 1.72
C LEU A 21 -1.10 -9.16 0.73
N VAL A 22 -1.26 -10.20 -0.10
CA VAL A 22 -0.31 -10.59 -1.16
C VAL A 22 -0.50 -9.75 -2.44
N ASP A 23 -1.73 -9.37 -2.78
CA ASP A 23 -2.04 -8.61 -3.99
C ASP A 23 -1.78 -7.11 -3.82
N SER A 24 -0.51 -6.71 -3.86
CA SER A 24 -0.10 -5.29 -3.78
C SER A 24 -0.74 -4.41 -4.86
N ARG A 25 -1.00 -4.95 -6.05
CA ARG A 25 -1.68 -4.22 -7.14
C ARG A 25 -3.12 -3.88 -6.76
N SER A 26 -3.85 -4.80 -6.16
CA SER A 26 -5.21 -4.54 -5.66
C SER A 26 -5.21 -3.55 -4.49
N GLN A 27 -4.19 -3.60 -3.62
CA GLN A 27 -4.01 -2.62 -2.55
C GLN A 27 -3.81 -1.20 -3.11
N HIS A 28 -2.86 -1.01 -4.04
CA HIS A 28 -2.66 0.29 -4.69
C HIS A 28 -3.88 0.76 -5.49
N ALA A 29 -4.55 -0.14 -6.22
CA ALA A 29 -5.77 0.20 -6.95
C ALA A 29 -6.90 0.69 -6.03
N MET A 30 -7.02 0.10 -4.83
CA MET A 30 -8.00 0.53 -3.83
C MET A 30 -7.69 1.94 -3.29
N CYS A 31 -6.42 2.23 -3.02
CA CYS A 31 -5.97 3.58 -2.65
C CYS A 31 -6.17 4.59 -3.79
N ALA A 32 -5.83 4.22 -5.03
CA ALA A 32 -5.98 5.08 -6.19
C ALA A 32 -7.44 5.45 -6.45
N ARG A 33 -8.36 4.49 -6.35
CA ARG A 33 -9.80 4.75 -6.44
C ARG A 33 -10.27 5.70 -5.34
N TRP A 34 -9.87 5.45 -4.10
CA TRP A 34 -10.22 6.30 -2.96
C TRP A 34 -9.72 7.74 -3.13
N ALA A 35 -8.50 7.91 -3.66
CA ALA A 35 -7.91 9.21 -3.94
C ALA A 35 -8.65 9.93 -5.07
N ALA A 36 -8.93 9.23 -6.18
CA ALA A 36 -9.65 9.78 -7.32
C ALA A 36 -11.07 10.27 -6.94
N GLU A 37 -11.80 9.50 -6.12
CA GLU A 37 -13.12 9.88 -5.59
C GLU A 37 -13.10 11.18 -4.76
N ARG A 38 -11.92 11.59 -4.27
CA ARG A 38 -11.70 12.82 -3.47
C ARG A 38 -11.01 13.94 -4.25
N GLY A 39 -10.71 13.73 -5.53
CA GLY A 39 -9.90 14.66 -6.33
C GLY A 39 -8.44 14.75 -5.85
N TYR A 40 -7.94 13.71 -5.20
CA TYR A 40 -6.53 13.62 -4.77
C TYR A 40 -5.71 12.92 -5.85
N VAL A 41 -4.40 13.17 -5.83
CA VAL A 41 -3.45 12.60 -6.81
C VAL A 41 -2.47 11.71 -6.06
N ILE A 42 -2.34 10.46 -6.48
CA ILE A 42 -1.24 9.58 -6.02
C ILE A 42 0.05 10.08 -6.66
N THR A 43 1.00 10.53 -5.85
CA THR A 43 2.33 10.96 -6.30
C THR A 43 3.40 9.91 -6.01
N ARG A 44 3.11 8.97 -5.11
CA ARG A 44 4.02 7.92 -4.68
C ARG A 44 3.27 6.64 -4.36
N GLU A 45 3.82 5.51 -4.79
CA GLU A 45 3.39 4.17 -4.36
C GLU A 45 4.54 3.52 -3.60
N LEU A 46 4.25 3.06 -2.37
CA LEU A 46 5.19 2.37 -1.51
C LEU A 46 4.77 0.91 -1.40
N LEU A 47 5.74 0.00 -1.51
CA LEU A 47 5.57 -1.44 -1.30
C LEU A 47 6.65 -1.90 -0.32
N VAL A 48 6.26 -2.10 0.94
CA VAL A 48 7.22 -2.24 2.04
C VAL A 48 6.77 -3.30 3.04
N ARG A 49 7.70 -3.82 3.83
CA ARG A 49 7.44 -4.80 4.91
C ARG A 49 8.26 -4.42 6.13
N GLY A 50 7.60 -4.33 7.30
CA GLY A 50 8.25 -4.00 8.57
C GLY A 50 9.10 -2.73 8.53
N LEU A 51 8.73 -1.74 7.70
CA LEU A 51 9.52 -0.52 7.55
C LEU A 51 9.45 0.30 8.84
N ARG A 52 10.61 0.81 9.29
CA ARG A 52 10.65 1.66 10.48
C ARG A 52 9.94 3.00 10.24
N PRO A 53 9.18 3.50 11.22
CA PRO A 53 8.52 4.80 11.14
C PRO A 53 9.44 5.98 10.82
N ASP A 54 10.71 5.94 11.20
CA ASP A 54 11.70 7.01 10.98
C ASP A 54 12.49 6.87 9.67
N HIS A 55 12.18 5.86 8.84
CA HIS A 55 12.97 5.56 7.65
C HIS A 55 12.81 6.65 6.57
N GLY A 56 13.93 7.15 6.03
CA GLY A 56 13.95 8.27 5.07
C GLY A 56 13.16 8.04 3.77
N ALA A 57 12.93 6.78 3.36
CA ALA A 57 12.07 6.46 2.22
C ALA A 57 10.60 6.86 2.40
N LEU A 58 10.12 7.02 3.64
CA LEU A 58 8.79 7.57 3.94
C LEU A 58 8.81 9.10 3.80
N TRP A 59 9.87 9.73 4.27
CA TRP A 59 9.87 11.16 4.57
C TRP A 59 10.50 12.04 3.51
N SER A 60 11.38 11.51 2.67
CA SER A 60 12.05 12.29 1.61
C SER A 60 11.06 13.02 0.69
N ASP A 61 10.00 12.35 0.25
CA ASP A 61 8.96 12.98 -0.58
C ASP A 61 8.07 13.94 0.23
N VAL A 62 7.94 13.76 1.54
CA VAL A 62 7.26 14.73 2.43
C VAL A 62 8.11 15.99 2.58
N GLU A 63 9.41 15.83 2.81
CA GLU A 63 10.38 16.92 3.00
C GLU A 63 10.57 17.73 1.71
N ALA A 64 10.53 17.07 0.55
CA ALA A 64 10.48 17.71 -0.76
C ALA A 64 9.10 18.36 -1.05
N GLY A 65 8.16 18.24 -0.12
CA GLY A 65 6.80 18.73 -0.26
C GLY A 65 6.15 18.14 -1.49
N GLN A 66 6.19 16.82 -1.69
CA GLN A 66 5.51 16.06 -2.76
C GLN A 66 4.44 15.11 -2.22
N VAL A 67 4.35 14.96 -0.89
CA VAL A 67 3.36 14.13 -0.19
C VAL A 67 2.76 14.94 0.94
N ASP A 68 1.43 15.04 0.94
CA ASP A 68 0.63 15.73 1.96
C ASP A 68 -0.14 14.74 2.87
N LEU A 69 -0.27 13.48 2.42
CA LEU A 69 -1.07 12.44 3.06
C LEU A 69 -0.49 11.05 2.75
N PHE A 70 -0.40 10.19 3.76
CA PHE A 70 -0.26 8.75 3.57
C PHE A 70 -1.64 8.08 3.61
N VAL A 71 -1.87 7.13 2.70
CA VAL A 71 -3.07 6.29 2.71
C VAL A 71 -2.68 4.82 2.57
N ALA A 72 -3.37 3.96 3.30
CA ALA A 72 -3.33 2.51 3.10
C ALA A 72 -4.75 1.95 2.93
N PRO A 73 -4.92 0.76 2.34
CA PRO A 73 -6.25 0.17 2.21
C PRO A 73 -6.98 -0.04 3.55
N SER A 74 -6.25 -0.54 4.54
CA SER A 74 -6.78 -0.90 5.86
C SER A 74 -5.67 -0.90 6.90
N ARG A 75 -6.06 -0.95 8.19
CA ARG A 75 -5.09 -1.00 9.29
C ARG A 75 -4.20 -2.26 9.23
N ARG A 76 -4.76 -3.41 8.86
CA ARG A 76 -3.99 -4.66 8.74
C ARG A 76 -2.91 -4.61 7.66
N VAL A 77 -3.11 -3.81 6.60
CA VAL A 77 -2.05 -3.53 5.62
C VAL A 77 -0.93 -2.70 6.26
N LEU A 78 -1.26 -1.67 7.03
CA LEU A 78 -0.25 -0.86 7.76
C LEU A 78 0.53 -1.71 8.75
N GLU A 79 -0.13 -2.59 9.51
CA GLU A 79 0.51 -3.49 10.48
C GLU A 79 1.47 -4.48 9.82
N ARG A 80 1.24 -4.84 8.54
CA ARG A 80 2.17 -5.68 7.77
C ARG A 80 3.31 -4.86 7.15
N ALA A 81 3.00 -3.66 6.70
CA ALA A 81 3.91 -2.78 5.98
C ALA A 81 4.94 -2.10 6.90
N LEU A 82 4.56 -1.76 8.13
CA LEU A 82 5.34 -0.95 9.07
C LEU A 82 5.75 -1.76 10.30
N ALA A 83 6.86 -1.38 10.92
CA ALA A 83 7.30 -1.97 12.19
C ALA A 83 6.38 -1.59 13.37
N SER A 84 5.77 -0.40 13.32
CA SER A 84 4.81 0.09 14.31
C SER A 84 3.88 1.13 13.67
N VAL A 85 2.58 0.89 13.70
CA VAL A 85 1.58 1.80 13.12
C VAL A 85 1.41 3.03 14.02
N GLU A 86 1.47 2.83 15.32
CA GLU A 86 1.32 3.86 16.35
C GLU A 86 2.46 4.88 16.29
N GLU A 87 3.70 4.41 16.21
CA GLU A 87 4.87 5.29 16.07
C GLU A 87 4.84 6.03 14.75
N PHE A 88 4.42 5.38 13.66
CA PHE A 88 4.26 6.04 12.36
C PHE A 88 3.16 7.11 12.39
N ALA A 89 2.04 6.86 13.05
CA ALA A 89 0.98 7.84 13.24
C ALA A 89 1.45 9.04 14.07
N ALA A 90 2.22 8.80 15.13
CA ALA A 90 2.83 9.84 15.95
C ALA A 90 3.82 10.69 15.14
N GLU A 91 4.64 10.05 14.30
CA GLU A 91 5.59 10.73 13.42
C GLU A 91 4.91 11.55 12.33
N CYS A 92 3.81 11.03 11.74
CA CYS A 92 2.94 11.79 10.85
C CYS A 92 2.41 13.05 11.53
N ALA A 93 1.85 12.92 12.74
CA ALA A 93 1.34 14.06 13.52
C ALA A 93 2.44 15.07 13.85
N ARG A 94 3.63 14.62 14.26
CA ARG A 94 4.80 15.47 14.56
C ARG A 94 5.24 16.28 13.34
N ARG A 95 5.13 15.71 12.14
CA ARG A 95 5.51 16.36 10.87
C ARG A 95 4.35 17.09 10.19
N GLY A 96 3.15 17.09 10.78
CA GLY A 96 1.97 17.72 10.19
C GLY A 96 1.44 17.01 8.93
N VAL A 97 1.77 15.72 8.75
CA VAL A 97 1.29 14.90 7.63
C VAL A 97 0.08 14.09 8.08
N ARG A 98 -0.94 13.98 7.23
CA ARG A 98 -2.11 13.15 7.54
C ARG A 98 -1.82 11.68 7.25
N MET A 99 -2.47 10.79 8.00
CA MET A 99 -2.50 9.35 7.72
C MET A 99 -3.95 8.89 7.72
N GLU A 100 -4.37 8.17 6.68
CA GLU A 100 -5.72 7.62 6.56
C GLU A 100 -5.73 6.17 6.11
N THR A 101 -6.86 5.51 6.32
CA THR A 101 -7.16 4.22 5.69
C THR A 101 -8.37 4.37 4.77
N VAL A 102 -8.41 3.58 3.69
CA VAL A 102 -9.54 3.61 2.75
C VAL A 102 -10.84 3.16 3.43
N GLY A 103 -10.76 2.17 4.33
CA GLY A 103 -11.89 1.73 5.16
C GLY A 103 -13.03 1.07 4.39
N ARG A 104 -12.76 0.58 3.17
CA ARG A 104 -13.73 -0.17 2.34
C ARG A 104 -13.51 -1.68 2.47
N ALA A 105 -14.53 -2.46 2.15
CA ALA A 105 -14.43 -3.90 2.07
C ALA A 105 -13.37 -4.31 1.03
N GLU A 106 -12.58 -5.32 1.37
CA GLU A 106 -11.55 -5.86 0.49
C GLU A 106 -12.19 -6.69 -0.64
N PRO A 107 -11.53 -6.82 -1.80
CA PRO A 107 -12.01 -7.67 -2.88
C PRO A 107 -12.16 -9.12 -2.42
N ALA A 108 -13.19 -9.81 -2.91
CA ALA A 108 -13.29 -11.25 -2.78
C ALA A 108 -12.31 -11.95 -3.73
N TYR A 109 -11.71 -13.04 -3.27
CA TYR A 109 -10.77 -13.84 -4.05
C TYR A 109 -11.30 -15.26 -4.23
N ASP A 110 -11.73 -15.57 -5.44
CA ASP A 110 -11.97 -16.94 -5.90
C ASP A 110 -10.66 -17.59 -6.39
N ALA A 111 -10.75 -18.85 -6.81
CA ALA A 111 -9.60 -19.60 -7.32
C ALA A 111 -8.96 -18.91 -8.54
N ASP A 112 -9.75 -18.31 -9.43
CA ASP A 112 -9.25 -17.63 -10.61
C ASP A 112 -8.50 -16.34 -10.26
N ALA A 113 -9.01 -15.57 -9.29
CA ALA A 113 -8.35 -14.39 -8.76
C ALA A 113 -7.00 -14.75 -8.12
N LYS A 114 -6.97 -15.77 -7.27
CA LYS A 114 -5.73 -16.28 -6.67
C LYS A 114 -4.75 -16.75 -7.75
N ALA A 115 -5.21 -17.50 -8.76
CA ALA A 115 -4.36 -17.94 -9.86
C ALA A 115 -3.77 -16.77 -10.66
N ARG A 116 -4.51 -15.68 -10.87
CA ARG A 116 -3.97 -14.45 -11.49
C ARG A 116 -2.87 -13.80 -10.64
N VAL A 117 -3.07 -13.70 -9.33
CA VAL A 117 -2.05 -13.18 -8.40
C VAL A 117 -0.81 -14.07 -8.43
N HIS A 118 -0.99 -15.39 -8.32
CA HIS A 118 0.07 -16.38 -8.36
C HIS A 118 0.91 -16.26 -9.64
N ARG A 119 0.27 -16.25 -10.82
CA ARG A 119 0.97 -16.09 -12.11
C ARG A 119 1.79 -14.80 -12.17
N ARG A 120 1.23 -13.69 -11.67
CA ARG A 120 1.90 -12.38 -11.70
C ARG A 120 3.13 -12.34 -10.79
N LEU A 121 3.09 -13.00 -9.64
CA LEU A 121 4.18 -12.94 -8.64
C LEU A 121 5.20 -14.09 -8.77
N SER A 122 4.82 -15.23 -9.37
CA SER A 122 5.72 -16.39 -9.54
C SER A 122 6.65 -16.28 -10.73
N MET A 123 6.28 -15.47 -11.73
CA MET A 123 7.11 -15.31 -12.92
C MET A 123 8.10 -14.16 -12.68
N PRO A 124 9.41 -14.34 -12.96
CA PRO A 124 10.35 -13.24 -13.00
C PRO A 124 9.98 -12.37 -14.20
N THR A 125 9.11 -11.37 -14.00
CA THR A 125 8.69 -10.44 -15.05
C THR A 125 9.82 -9.45 -15.32
N ALA A 126 10.78 -9.87 -16.13
CA ALA A 126 11.27 -9.00 -17.18
C ALA A 126 10.10 -8.70 -18.13
N GLY A 127 9.29 -7.67 -17.81
CA GLY A 127 8.52 -6.91 -18.79
C GLY A 127 7.37 -7.59 -19.56
N TYR A 128 6.67 -8.60 -19.02
CA TYR A 128 5.43 -9.10 -19.65
C TYR A 128 4.20 -8.45 -19.02
N ASP A 129 3.50 -7.57 -19.75
CA ASP A 129 2.30 -6.86 -19.30
C ASP A 129 0.98 -7.55 -19.68
N GLY A 130 1.04 -8.76 -20.28
CA GLY A 130 -0.09 -9.68 -20.41
C GLY A 130 -1.35 -9.07 -21.02
N ARG A 131 -1.17 -8.07 -21.90
CA ARG A 131 -2.23 -7.39 -22.63
C ARG A 131 -2.29 -7.86 -24.07
#